data_AF-A0A6F9BBY9-F1
#
_entry.id   AF-A0A6F9BBY9-F1
#
_cell.length_a   1.000
_cell.length_b   1.000
_cell.length_c   1.000
_cell.angle_alpha   90.00
_cell.angle_beta   90.00
_cell.angle_gamma   90.00
#
_symmetry.space_group_name_H-M   'P 1'
#
loop_
_entity.id
_entity.type
_entity.pdbx_description
1 polymer ?
#
loop_
_entity_poly.entity_id
_entity_poly.type
_entity_poly.pdbx_seq_one_letter_code
_entity_poly.pdbx_strand_id
1 'polypeptide(L)'
;MSGVVSPLYYSRGNPQRSPFLNMAPKAKKEAVPAKTEAKVKALKAKKAVLKGVHSQRKKKIRTSPTFRRPKTLRLRRQPKYPRKSAPRRNKLDHYAIIKFPLTTESAMKKIEDNNTLVFIVDVKANKHQIKHAVKKLYDIDVAKVNTLIRPDGEKKAYVRLAPDYDALDVANKGGAGERGGGGCNAASSQSDWTSDMWAGVGGDVSYRRDYLVYVAMSAADDDNMVEDFRKD
;
A
#
# COMPACT_ATOMS: atom_id res chain seq x y z
N MET A 1 -5.04 2.11 4.87
CA MET A 1 -6.07 1.59 5.81
C MET A 1 -5.78 0.11 6.05
N SER A 2 -5.36 -0.29 7.25
CA SER A 2 -5.64 -1.65 7.72
C SER A 2 -5.54 -1.66 9.24
N GLY A 3 -6.61 -2.05 9.92
CA GLY A 3 -6.68 -2.01 11.38
C GLY A 3 -8.06 -1.59 11.83
N VAL A 4 -9.09 -2.39 11.58
CA VAL A 4 -9.50 -3.56 12.38
C VAL A 4 -10.36 -3.12 13.55
N VAL A 5 -11.62 -3.55 13.46
CA VAL A 5 -12.65 -3.55 14.49
C VAL A 5 -12.17 -4.37 15.69
N SER A 6 -12.32 -3.82 16.89
CA SER A 6 -12.50 -4.59 18.12
C SER A 6 -13.51 -3.84 19.00
N PRO A 7 -14.44 -4.55 19.67
CA PRO A 7 -15.61 -3.95 20.29
C PRO A 7 -15.21 -3.28 21.61
N LEU A 8 -15.51 -1.99 21.70
CA LEU A 8 -15.43 -1.25 22.95
C LEU A 8 -16.42 -1.88 23.93
N TYR A 9 -15.88 -2.55 24.95
CA TYR A 9 -16.62 -2.92 26.13
C TYR A 9 -17.22 -1.65 26.75
N TYR A 10 -18.53 -1.71 26.93
CA TYR A 10 -19.38 -0.67 27.48
C TYR A 10 -18.98 -0.38 28.94
N SER A 11 -18.19 0.67 29.17
CA SER A 11 -18.11 1.29 30.49
C SER A 11 -19.22 2.34 30.55
N ARG A 12 -20.29 2.01 31.29
CA ARG A 12 -21.45 2.87 31.51
C ARG A 12 -20.98 4.23 32.03
N GLY A 13 -21.13 5.27 31.21
CA GLY A 13 -21.08 6.64 31.70
C GLY A 13 -22.22 6.86 32.68
N ASN A 14 -21.90 7.37 33.87
CA ASN A 14 -22.89 7.89 34.81
C ASN A 14 -23.19 9.35 34.42
N PRO A 15 -24.41 9.66 33.93
CA PRO A 15 -24.73 10.97 33.40
C PRO A 15 -25.55 11.75 34.42
N GLN A 16 -24.96 12.27 35.49
CA GLN A 16 -25.55 13.34 36.30
C GLN A 16 -24.49 14.00 37.19
N ARG A 17 -23.91 15.12 36.73
CA ARG A 17 -23.55 16.26 37.60
C ARG A 17 -23.27 17.50 36.74
N SER A 18 -24.29 18.34 36.64
CA SER A 18 -24.28 19.71 36.13
C SER A 18 -23.11 20.55 36.68
N PRO A 19 -22.56 21.52 35.91
CA PRO A 19 -21.61 22.49 36.44
C PRO A 19 -22.39 23.60 37.14
N PHE A 20 -22.86 23.37 38.37
CA PHE A 20 -23.24 24.50 39.21
C PHE A 20 -21.96 25.20 39.65
N LEU A 21 -21.78 26.43 39.17
CA LEU A 21 -20.81 27.38 39.69
C LEU A 21 -21.01 27.48 41.21
N ASN A 22 -20.10 26.89 41.98
CA ASN A 22 -19.97 27.18 43.40
C ASN A 22 -19.33 28.57 43.53
N MET A 23 -20.16 29.61 43.61
CA MET A 23 -19.77 30.89 44.22
C MET A 23 -19.61 30.67 45.73
N ALA A 24 -18.42 30.20 46.13
CA ALA A 24 -18.03 30.25 47.54
C ALA A 24 -17.71 31.71 47.92
N PRO A 25 -18.18 32.21 49.08
CA PRO A 25 -17.73 33.51 49.57
C PRO A 25 -16.22 33.45 49.79
N LYS A 26 -15.51 34.46 49.28
CA LYS A 26 -14.07 34.64 49.53
C LYS A 26 -13.85 34.69 51.04
N ALA A 27 -13.44 33.57 51.62
CA ALA A 27 -12.91 33.53 52.97
C ALA A 27 -11.70 34.46 53.02
N LYS A 28 -11.78 35.46 53.90
CA LYS A 28 -10.67 36.34 54.24
C LYS A 28 -9.46 35.46 54.56
N LYS A 29 -8.34 35.67 53.87
CA LYS A 29 -7.04 35.11 54.26
C LYS A 29 -6.67 35.74 55.60
N GLU A 30 -7.06 35.09 56.69
CA GLU A 30 -6.41 35.31 57.97
C GLU A 30 -4.96 34.84 57.82
N ALA A 31 -4.03 35.73 58.14
CA ALA A 31 -2.61 35.44 58.06
C ALA A 31 -2.27 34.28 59.01
N VAL A 32 -1.95 33.13 58.43
CA VAL A 32 -1.36 32.01 59.16
C VAL A 32 -0.13 32.56 59.90
N PRO A 33 0.00 32.36 61.23
CA PRO A 33 1.08 32.99 61.99
C PRO A 33 2.42 32.57 61.38
N ALA A 34 3.25 33.53 60.98
CA ALA A 34 4.50 33.30 60.24
C ALA A 34 5.41 32.21 60.87
N LYS A 35 5.26 31.97 62.18
CA LYS A 35 5.94 30.91 62.94
C LYS A 35 5.53 29.48 62.50
N THR A 36 4.30 29.21 62.12
CA THR A 36 3.86 27.86 61.67
C THR A 36 4.30 27.58 60.24
N GLU A 37 4.25 28.58 59.35
CA GLU A 37 4.81 28.46 58.00
C GLU A 37 6.32 28.24 58.02
N ALA A 38 7.05 28.96 58.87
CA ALA A 38 8.48 28.78 59.05
C ALA A 38 8.81 27.38 59.57
N LYS A 39 8.03 26.85 60.53
CA LYS A 39 8.19 25.47 61.02
C LYS A 39 7.91 24.43 59.94
N VAL A 40 6.87 24.60 59.13
CA VAL A 40 6.58 23.68 58.01
C VAL A 40 7.68 23.73 56.95
N LYS A 41 8.17 24.92 56.62
CA LYS A 41 9.31 25.12 55.70
C LYS A 41 10.60 24.48 56.25
N ALA A 42 10.89 24.65 57.54
CA ALA A 42 12.05 24.05 58.20
C ALA A 42 11.97 22.52 58.27
N LEU A 43 10.79 21.96 58.57
CA LEU A 43 10.58 20.51 58.58
C LEU A 43 10.66 19.90 57.17
N LYS A 44 10.20 20.62 56.15
CA LYS A 44 10.33 20.23 54.74
C LYS A 44 11.79 20.27 54.30
N ALA A 45 12.54 21.30 54.68
CA ALA A 45 13.97 21.41 54.44
C ALA A 45 14.77 20.30 55.13
N LYS A 46 14.48 20.02 56.42
CA LYS A 46 15.10 18.91 57.17
C LYS A 46 14.83 17.55 56.51
N LYS A 47 13.60 17.30 56.06
CA LYS A 47 13.24 16.08 55.33
C LYS A 47 13.96 15.99 53.98
N ALA A 48 14.11 17.10 53.26
CA ALA A 48 14.81 17.15 51.98
C ALA A 48 16.33 16.91 52.14
N VAL A 49 16.95 17.45 53.19
CA VAL A 49 18.37 17.23 53.53
C VAL A 49 18.63 15.79 53.93
N LEU A 50 17.79 15.22 54.81
CA LEU A 50 17.96 13.84 55.29
C LEU A 50 17.76 12.79 54.21
N LYS A 51 16.80 12.99 53.31
CA LYS A 51 16.45 12.03 52.27
C LYS A 51 17.24 12.24 50.98
N GLY A 52 17.74 13.45 50.74
CA GLY A 52 18.38 13.84 49.47
C GLY A 52 17.38 13.89 48.30
N VAL A 53 17.74 14.60 47.22
CA VAL A 53 16.89 14.76 46.03
C VAL A 53 16.69 13.41 45.29
N HIS A 54 17.57 12.43 45.50
CA HIS A 54 17.50 11.08 44.92
C HIS A 54 17.15 9.99 45.96
N SER A 55 16.31 10.31 46.94
CA SER A 55 16.01 9.43 48.08
C SER A 55 15.40 8.07 47.75
N GLN A 56 14.64 7.94 46.67
CA GLN A 56 13.80 6.76 46.45
C GLN A 56 14.44 5.82 45.42
N ARG A 57 15.51 5.12 45.82
CA ARG A 57 16.07 4.03 45.01
C ARG A 57 15.14 2.81 45.07
N LYS A 58 14.12 2.79 44.21
CA LYS A 58 13.18 1.66 44.10
C LYS A 58 13.92 0.41 43.62
N LYS A 59 14.05 -0.60 44.49
CA LYS A 59 14.64 -1.90 44.14
C LYS A 59 13.72 -2.62 43.17
N LYS A 60 14.26 -3.15 42.06
CA LYS A 60 13.51 -3.98 41.11
C LYS A 60 13.40 -5.40 41.65
N ILE A 61 12.27 -5.73 42.29
CA ILE A 61 11.98 -7.07 42.81
C ILE A 61 11.59 -7.98 41.63
N ARG A 62 12.20 -9.16 41.54
CA ARG A 62 11.82 -10.22 40.59
C ARG A 62 10.94 -11.22 41.34
N THR A 63 9.67 -11.31 40.95
CA THR A 63 8.68 -12.18 41.62
C THR A 63 8.59 -13.59 41.04
N SER A 64 9.22 -13.82 39.88
CA SER A 64 9.29 -15.14 39.23
C SER A 64 10.71 -15.70 39.33
N PRO A 65 10.88 -17.00 39.59
CA PRO A 65 12.18 -17.66 39.58
C PRO A 65 12.75 -17.80 38.16
N THR A 66 11.91 -17.69 37.11
CA THR A 66 12.32 -17.85 35.72
C THR A 66 12.81 -16.54 35.14
N PHE A 67 14.09 -16.49 34.74
CA PHE A 67 14.64 -15.33 34.04
C PHE A 67 14.20 -15.31 32.57
N ARG A 68 13.42 -14.29 32.19
CA ARG A 68 13.01 -14.05 30.79
C ARG A 68 13.87 -12.97 30.15
N ARG A 69 14.25 -13.18 28.88
CA ARG A 69 14.94 -12.16 28.09
C ARG A 69 14.10 -10.88 28.07
N PRO A 70 14.64 -9.72 28.48
CA PRO A 70 13.90 -8.47 28.43
C PRO A 70 13.57 -8.13 26.98
N LYS A 71 12.40 -7.52 26.77
CA LYS A 71 12.04 -7.00 25.45
C LYS A 71 12.97 -5.83 25.15
N THR A 72 13.73 -5.95 24.07
CA THR A 72 14.59 -4.91 23.56
C THR A 72 13.92 -4.21 22.37
N LEU A 73 14.32 -2.98 22.10
CA LEU A 73 13.90 -2.25 20.92
C LEU A 73 14.43 -2.95 19.66
N ARG A 74 13.55 -3.19 18.68
CA ARG A 74 13.89 -3.76 17.37
C ARG A 74 13.57 -2.73 16.30
N LEU A 75 14.61 -2.05 15.79
CA LEU A 75 14.46 -1.07 14.71
C LEU A 75 13.99 -1.74 13.42
N ARG A 76 13.22 -1.00 12.62
CA ARG A 76 12.88 -1.42 11.26
C ARG A 76 14.13 -1.28 10.37
N ARG A 77 14.24 -2.10 9.33
CA ARG A 77 15.35 -2.02 8.38
C ARG A 77 15.30 -0.69 7.62
N GLN A 78 16.41 0.04 7.62
CA GLN A 78 16.63 1.25 6.81
C GLN A 78 17.85 0.99 5.91
N PRO A 79 17.67 0.37 4.73
CA PRO A 79 18.78 0.08 3.83
C PRO A 79 19.37 1.37 3.25
N LYS A 80 20.69 1.44 3.08
CA LYS A 80 21.38 2.62 2.53
C LYS A 80 21.09 2.85 1.04
N TYR A 81 20.75 1.80 0.31
CA TYR A 81 20.40 1.84 -1.12
C TYR A 81 19.26 0.85 -1.41
N PRO A 82 18.41 1.14 -2.40
CA PRO A 82 17.36 0.21 -2.81
C PRO A 82 17.98 -1.02 -3.48
N ARG A 83 17.39 -2.20 -3.26
CA ARG A 83 17.86 -3.46 -3.88
C ARG A 83 17.58 -3.57 -5.37
N LYS A 84 16.64 -2.77 -5.88
CA LYS A 84 16.26 -2.68 -7.29
C LYS A 84 16.18 -1.22 -7.64
N SER A 85 16.74 -0.84 -8.78
CA SER A 85 16.74 0.54 -9.27
C SER A 85 15.33 1.04 -9.56
N ALA A 86 14.49 0.20 -10.17
CA ALA A 86 13.12 0.55 -10.55
C ALA A 86 12.08 -0.45 -10.01
N PRO A 87 10.84 0.00 -9.75
CA PRO A 87 9.73 -0.89 -9.48
C PRO A 87 9.37 -1.71 -10.72
N ARG A 88 8.92 -2.95 -10.49
CA ARG A 88 8.47 -3.86 -11.55
C ARG A 88 7.09 -3.44 -12.09
N ARG A 89 6.92 -3.45 -13.42
CA ARG A 89 5.61 -3.25 -14.04
C ARG A 89 4.66 -4.39 -13.72
N ASN A 90 3.36 -4.10 -13.68
CA ASN A 90 2.32 -5.13 -13.56
C ASN A 90 2.21 -5.88 -14.89
N LYS A 91 2.44 -7.20 -14.86
CA LYS A 91 2.31 -8.08 -16.04
C LYS A 91 0.87 -8.56 -16.26
N LEU A 92 0.04 -8.49 -15.22
CA LEU A 92 -1.35 -8.97 -15.19
C LEU A 92 -2.25 -7.74 -15.24
N ASP A 93 -2.39 -7.16 -16.43
CA ASP A 93 -3.28 -6.03 -16.70
C ASP A 93 -4.67 -6.52 -17.14
N HIS A 94 -5.61 -5.61 -17.40
CA HIS A 94 -7.01 -5.97 -17.68
C HIS A 94 -7.14 -6.78 -18.97
N TYR A 95 -6.32 -6.48 -19.97
CA TYR A 95 -6.26 -7.23 -21.25
C TYR A 95 -5.61 -8.60 -21.09
N ALA A 96 -4.59 -8.76 -20.24
CA ALA A 96 -4.04 -10.08 -19.94
C ALA A 96 -5.00 -10.94 -19.09
N ILE A 97 -5.85 -10.31 -18.27
CA ILE A 97 -6.85 -11.02 -17.45
C ILE A 97 -7.94 -11.61 -18.34
N ILE A 98 -8.53 -10.81 -19.24
CA ILE A 98 -9.64 -11.23 -20.11
C ILE A 98 -9.09 -11.51 -21.50
N LYS A 99 -9.01 -12.79 -21.88
CA LYS A 99 -8.45 -13.17 -23.17
C LYS A 99 -9.47 -13.01 -24.30
N PHE A 100 -10.60 -13.71 -24.20
CA PHE A 100 -11.66 -13.67 -25.20
C PHE A 100 -13.01 -14.11 -24.60
N PRO A 101 -14.14 -13.61 -25.13
CA PRO A 101 -15.46 -14.12 -24.79
C PRO A 101 -15.68 -15.51 -25.40
N LEU A 102 -16.44 -16.37 -24.72
CA LEU A 102 -16.87 -17.66 -25.25
C LEU A 102 -18.19 -17.52 -26.01
N THR A 103 -18.19 -17.95 -27.26
CA THR A 103 -19.34 -17.90 -28.18
C THR A 103 -19.98 -19.26 -28.44
N THR A 104 -19.81 -20.22 -27.53
CA THR A 104 -20.40 -21.57 -27.65
C THR A 104 -21.91 -21.53 -27.39
N GLU A 105 -22.68 -22.50 -27.90
CA GLU A 105 -24.14 -22.60 -27.69
C GLU A 105 -24.55 -22.48 -26.20
N SER A 106 -23.85 -23.18 -25.32
CA SER A 106 -24.11 -23.12 -23.88
C SER A 106 -23.81 -21.76 -23.25
N ALA A 107 -22.91 -20.97 -23.86
CA ALA A 107 -22.60 -19.62 -23.44
C ALA A 107 -23.65 -18.62 -23.97
N MET A 108 -24.09 -18.77 -25.22
CA MET A 108 -25.16 -17.95 -25.79
C MET A 108 -26.47 -18.08 -25.00
N LYS A 109 -26.86 -19.30 -24.64
CA LYS A 109 -28.02 -19.55 -23.73
C LYS A 109 -27.88 -18.81 -22.40
N LYS A 110 -26.65 -18.69 -21.88
CA LYS A 110 -26.37 -18.00 -20.61
C LYS A 110 -26.41 -16.48 -20.71
N ILE A 111 -26.24 -15.93 -21.91
CA ILE A 111 -26.42 -14.51 -22.18
C ILE A 111 -27.91 -14.18 -22.11
N GLU A 112 -28.75 -14.97 -22.80
CA GLU A 112 -30.20 -14.79 -22.88
C GLU A 112 -30.91 -15.06 -21.53
N ASP A 113 -30.72 -16.24 -20.94
CA ASP A 113 -31.55 -16.68 -19.80
C ASP A 113 -31.18 -16.00 -18.47
N ASN A 114 -29.91 -15.62 -18.30
CA ASN A 114 -29.36 -15.29 -16.98
C ASN A 114 -28.67 -13.94 -16.91
N ASN A 115 -28.60 -13.20 -18.02
CA ASN A 115 -27.84 -11.96 -18.18
C ASN A 115 -26.36 -12.15 -17.75
N THR A 116 -25.70 -13.16 -18.34
CA THR A 116 -24.33 -13.51 -17.98
C THR A 116 -23.42 -13.64 -19.19
N LEU A 117 -22.26 -12.99 -19.13
CA LEU A 117 -21.20 -13.12 -20.11
C LEU A 117 -20.23 -14.21 -19.69
N VAL A 118 -19.76 -14.99 -20.65
CA VAL A 118 -18.77 -16.05 -20.40
C VAL A 118 -17.46 -15.69 -21.06
N PHE A 119 -16.38 -15.66 -20.28
CA PHE A 119 -15.04 -15.33 -20.75
C PHE A 119 -14.06 -16.46 -20.49
N ILE A 120 -13.05 -16.57 -21.35
CA ILE A 120 -11.79 -17.21 -21.02
C ILE A 120 -10.84 -16.18 -20.42
N VAL A 121 -10.28 -16.54 -19.27
CA VAL A 121 -9.44 -15.66 -18.47
C VAL A 121 -8.14 -16.36 -18.06
N ASP A 122 -7.17 -15.58 -17.61
CA ASP A 122 -5.92 -16.12 -17.10
C ASP A 122 -6.10 -16.98 -15.83
N VAL A 123 -5.34 -18.06 -15.73
CA VAL A 123 -5.41 -19.04 -14.63
C VAL A 123 -5.02 -18.44 -13.29
N LYS A 124 -4.23 -17.36 -13.26
CA LYS A 124 -3.83 -16.66 -12.03
C LYS A 124 -4.81 -15.57 -11.61
N ALA A 125 -5.79 -15.22 -12.45
CA ALA A 125 -6.72 -14.13 -12.18
C ALA A 125 -7.74 -14.48 -11.07
N ASN A 126 -7.91 -13.59 -10.10
CA ASN A 126 -8.91 -13.71 -9.04
C ASN A 126 -10.26 -13.13 -9.47
N LYS A 127 -11.36 -13.55 -8.81
CA LYS A 127 -12.72 -13.04 -9.10
C LYS A 127 -12.83 -11.51 -9.03
N HIS A 128 -12.14 -10.88 -8.06
CA HIS A 128 -12.10 -9.42 -7.93
C HIS A 128 -11.39 -8.75 -9.11
N GLN A 129 -10.29 -9.34 -9.58
CA GLN A 129 -9.54 -8.81 -10.73
C GLN A 129 -10.37 -8.91 -12.01
N ILE A 130 -11.05 -10.05 -12.23
CA ILE A 130 -11.95 -10.23 -13.37
C ILE A 130 -13.09 -9.21 -13.31
N LYS A 131 -13.70 -8.99 -12.13
CA LYS A 131 -14.74 -7.98 -11.94
C LYS A 131 -14.28 -6.58 -12.34
N HIS A 132 -13.08 -6.19 -11.91
CA HIS A 132 -12.51 -4.88 -12.26
C HIS A 132 -12.10 -4.78 -13.72
N ALA A 133 -11.59 -5.86 -14.31
CA ALA A 133 -11.20 -5.89 -15.72
C ALA A 133 -12.43 -5.74 -16.63
N VAL A 134 -13.50 -6.50 -16.39
CA VAL A 134 -14.76 -6.40 -17.17
C VAL A 134 -15.34 -4.98 -17.05
N LYS A 135 -15.36 -4.43 -15.83
CA LYS A 135 -15.87 -3.08 -15.59
C LYS A 135 -15.09 -2.00 -16.34
N LYS A 136 -13.78 -2.17 -16.54
CA LYS A 136 -12.93 -1.19 -17.22
C LYS A 136 -12.88 -1.36 -18.73
N LEU A 137 -12.97 -2.59 -19.23
CA LEU A 137 -12.84 -2.86 -20.67
C LEU A 137 -14.16 -2.63 -21.41
N TYR A 138 -15.28 -2.94 -20.76
CA TYR A 138 -16.59 -2.87 -21.37
C TYR A 138 -17.50 -1.80 -20.74
N ASP A 139 -17.03 -1.09 -19.70
CA ASP A 139 -17.76 -0.05 -18.97
C ASP A 139 -19.10 -0.53 -18.36
N ILE A 140 -19.12 -1.75 -17.84
CA ILE A 140 -20.32 -2.40 -17.29
C ILE A 140 -20.18 -2.68 -15.81
N ASP A 141 -21.28 -2.58 -15.07
CA ASP A 141 -21.34 -3.08 -13.71
C ASP A 141 -21.68 -4.57 -13.60
N VAL A 142 -20.87 -5.25 -12.80
CA VAL A 142 -20.95 -6.70 -12.60
C VAL A 142 -21.58 -6.99 -11.24
N ALA A 143 -22.63 -7.80 -11.22
CA ALA A 143 -23.24 -8.29 -9.99
C ALA A 143 -22.31 -9.33 -9.32
N LYS A 144 -22.02 -10.44 -10.02
CA LYS A 144 -21.28 -11.58 -9.47
C LYS A 144 -20.40 -12.26 -10.52
N VAL A 145 -19.25 -12.79 -10.09
CA VAL A 145 -18.35 -13.60 -10.93
C VAL A 145 -18.21 -15.00 -10.36
N ASN A 146 -18.45 -16.00 -11.19
CA ASN A 146 -18.17 -17.41 -10.94
C ASN A 146 -17.03 -17.86 -11.86
N THR A 147 -16.14 -18.73 -11.39
CA THR A 147 -14.97 -19.18 -12.16
C THR A 147 -14.80 -20.68 -12.01
N LEU A 148 -14.43 -21.35 -13.09
CA LEU A 148 -13.99 -22.75 -13.09
C LEU A 148 -12.74 -22.90 -13.96
N ILE A 149 -11.91 -23.92 -13.70
CA ILE A 149 -10.78 -24.27 -14.56
C ILE A 149 -11.26 -25.40 -15.46
N ARG A 150 -11.09 -25.23 -16.77
CA ARG A 150 -11.38 -26.27 -17.77
C ARG A 150 -10.31 -27.36 -17.74
N PRO A 151 -10.61 -28.60 -18.18
CA PRO A 151 -9.59 -29.63 -18.35
C PRO A 151 -8.46 -29.18 -19.30
N ASP A 152 -8.75 -28.28 -20.23
CA ASP A 152 -7.78 -27.64 -21.15
C ASP A 152 -6.72 -26.80 -20.42
N GLY A 153 -6.86 -26.58 -19.12
CA GLY A 153 -5.95 -25.78 -18.30
C GLY A 153 -6.26 -24.28 -18.30
N GLU A 154 -7.28 -23.83 -19.06
CA GLU A 154 -7.71 -22.43 -19.07
C GLU A 154 -8.85 -22.16 -18.09
N LYS A 155 -8.89 -20.96 -17.51
CA LYS A 155 -9.96 -20.58 -16.60
C LYS A 155 -11.13 -19.99 -17.38
N LYS A 156 -12.32 -20.50 -17.13
CA LYS A 156 -13.61 -20.00 -17.62
C LYS A 156 -14.28 -19.18 -16.52
N ALA A 157 -14.75 -17.98 -16.86
CA ALA A 157 -15.44 -17.08 -15.94
C ALA A 157 -16.87 -16.82 -16.44
N TYR A 158 -17.86 -17.05 -15.58
CA TYR A 158 -19.24 -16.61 -15.77
C TYR A 158 -19.44 -15.31 -15.00
N VAL A 159 -19.79 -14.25 -15.71
CA VAL A 159 -19.90 -12.89 -15.20
C VAL A 159 -21.35 -12.47 -15.31
N ARG A 160 -22.08 -12.46 -14.18
CA ARG A 160 -23.44 -11.94 -14.11
C ARG A 160 -23.39 -10.42 -14.06
N LEU A 161 -24.06 -9.76 -14.98
CA LEU A 161 -24.15 -8.30 -15.03
C LEU A 161 -25.14 -7.79 -13.98
N ALA A 162 -25.06 -6.49 -13.68
CA ALA A 162 -26.12 -5.80 -12.97
C ALA A 162 -27.40 -5.78 -13.83
N PRO A 163 -28.60 -5.78 -13.22
CA PRO A 163 -29.86 -5.78 -13.96
C PRO A 163 -30.05 -4.53 -14.84
N ASP A 164 -29.30 -3.46 -14.57
CA ASP A 164 -29.34 -2.21 -15.33
C ASP A 164 -28.67 -2.31 -16.72
N TYR A 165 -27.92 -3.39 -16.97
CA TYR A 165 -27.22 -3.64 -18.23
C TYR A 165 -27.70 -4.96 -18.85
N ASP A 166 -27.95 -4.97 -20.16
CA ASP A 166 -28.24 -6.20 -20.89
C ASP A 166 -26.98 -6.82 -21.50
N ALA A 167 -26.80 -8.13 -21.30
CA ALA A 167 -25.65 -8.87 -21.81
C ALA A 167 -25.70 -9.03 -23.34
N LEU A 168 -26.88 -9.04 -23.96
CA LEU A 168 -27.01 -9.13 -25.42
C LEU A 168 -26.43 -7.90 -26.11
N ASP A 169 -26.79 -6.71 -25.63
CA ASP A 169 -26.28 -5.44 -26.17
C ASP A 169 -24.76 -5.32 -26.04
N VAL A 170 -24.23 -5.74 -24.89
CA VAL A 170 -22.80 -5.76 -24.64
C VAL A 170 -22.08 -6.73 -25.57
N ALA A 171 -22.63 -7.92 -25.78
CA ALA A 171 -22.04 -8.93 -26.65
C ALA A 171 -21.99 -8.44 -28.11
N ASN A 172 -23.05 -7.79 -28.58
CA ASN A 172 -23.11 -7.21 -29.93
C ASN A 172 -22.10 -6.07 -30.09
N LYS A 173 -21.99 -5.20 -29.09
CA LYS A 173 -20.99 -4.13 -29.06
C LYS A 173 -19.55 -4.68 -29.04
N GLY A 174 -19.33 -5.79 -28.33
CA GLY A 174 -18.05 -6.48 -28.28
C GLY A 174 -17.74 -7.32 -29.53
N GLY A 175 -18.75 -7.73 -30.29
CA GLY A 175 -18.62 -8.50 -31.53
C GLY A 175 -18.29 -7.66 -32.77
N ALA A 176 -18.67 -6.37 -32.77
CA ALA A 176 -18.37 -5.40 -33.84
C ALA A 176 -17.21 -4.43 -33.48
N GLY A 177 -16.51 -4.67 -32.38
CA GLY A 177 -15.39 -3.84 -31.93
C GLY A 177 -14.12 -4.18 -32.69
N GLU A 178 -13.77 -3.33 -33.63
CA GLU A 178 -12.46 -3.23 -34.27
C GLU A 178 -11.33 -3.57 -33.28
N ARG A 179 -10.32 -4.31 -33.78
CA ARG A 179 -8.98 -4.28 -33.20
C ARG A 179 -8.45 -2.86 -33.34
N GLY A 180 -8.93 -1.96 -32.48
CA GLY A 180 -8.36 -0.64 -32.29
C GLY A 180 -6.91 -0.85 -31.92
N GLY A 181 -6.03 -0.60 -32.89
CA GLY A 181 -4.59 -0.59 -32.69
C GLY A 181 -4.31 0.29 -31.49
N GLY A 182 -3.87 -0.35 -30.40
CA GLY A 182 -3.29 0.34 -29.27
C GLY A 182 -2.00 1.00 -29.76
N GLY A 183 -2.14 2.22 -30.26
CA GLY A 183 -1.04 3.12 -30.54
C GLY A 183 -0.12 3.13 -29.33
N CYS A 184 1.16 2.96 -29.61
CA CYS A 184 2.22 3.42 -28.76
C CYS A 184 1.92 4.87 -28.35
N ASN A 185 1.50 5.07 -27.10
CA ASN A 185 1.52 6.39 -26.47
C ASN A 185 2.98 6.77 -26.23
N ALA A 186 3.63 7.18 -27.32
CA ALA A 186 4.83 7.99 -27.30
C ALA A 186 4.40 9.45 -27.05
N ALA A 187 5.02 10.03 -26.02
CA ALA A 187 5.13 11.47 -25.75
C ALA A 187 3.84 12.26 -25.47
N SER A 188 3.71 12.75 -24.24
CA SER A 188 3.81 14.19 -23.97
C SER A 188 3.58 14.50 -22.48
N SER A 189 4.34 15.48 -21.98
CA SER A 189 4.26 16.14 -20.66
C SER A 189 4.94 15.47 -19.45
N GLN A 190 6.27 15.58 -19.41
CA GLN A 190 6.93 16.29 -18.30
C GLN A 190 8.38 16.61 -18.65
N SER A 191 8.56 17.71 -19.37
CA SER A 191 9.63 18.65 -19.05
C SER A 191 9.47 19.09 -17.59
N ASP A 192 10.59 19.48 -16.96
CA ASP A 192 10.68 20.23 -15.70
C ASP A 192 11.28 19.49 -14.49
N TRP A 193 12.43 18.80 -14.63
CA TRP A 193 13.31 18.53 -13.46
C TRP A 193 14.83 18.68 -13.72
N THR A 194 15.27 19.22 -14.87
CA THR A 194 16.70 19.33 -15.21
C THR A 194 17.21 20.77 -15.38
N SER A 195 16.83 21.69 -14.48
CA SER A 195 17.47 23.02 -14.46
C SER A 195 17.81 23.60 -13.08
N ASP A 196 17.19 23.14 -11.99
CA ASP A 196 17.42 23.73 -10.65
C ASP A 196 18.17 22.82 -9.66
N MET A 197 19.32 22.27 -10.05
CA MET A 197 20.16 21.59 -9.06
C MET A 197 21.68 21.70 -9.23
N TRP A 198 22.18 22.62 -10.06
CA TRP A 198 23.63 22.87 -10.20
C TRP A 198 23.96 24.37 -10.28
N ALA A 199 23.49 25.15 -9.32
CA ALA A 199 24.04 26.48 -9.04
C ALA A 199 24.43 26.54 -7.56
N GLY A 200 25.73 26.40 -7.29
CA GLY A 200 26.34 26.82 -6.04
C GLY A 200 26.85 25.71 -5.13
N VAL A 201 27.96 25.07 -5.50
CA VAL A 201 29.16 24.94 -4.65
C VAL A 201 30.35 24.79 -5.61
N GLY A 202 31.32 25.70 -5.54
CA GLY A 202 32.54 25.65 -6.34
C GLY A 202 33.42 24.44 -5.99
N GLY A 203 34.12 23.91 -6.99
CA GLY A 203 35.11 22.85 -6.80
C GLY A 203 35.50 22.16 -8.11
N ASP A 204 36.59 22.64 -8.71
CA ASP A 204 37.54 21.98 -9.61
C ASP A 204 37.02 21.00 -10.69
N VAL A 205 36.99 21.53 -11.92
CA VAL A 205 36.80 20.78 -13.17
C VAL A 205 38.16 20.27 -13.65
N SER A 206 38.61 19.11 -13.15
CA SER A 206 39.71 18.36 -13.76
C SER A 206 39.67 16.89 -13.34
N TYR A 207 38.67 16.15 -13.81
CA TYR A 207 38.76 14.71 -14.13
C TYR A 207 37.40 14.19 -14.57
N ARG A 208 37.38 13.27 -15.54
CA ARG A 208 36.22 12.54 -16.11
C ARG A 208 35.58 13.12 -17.38
N ARG A 209 36.39 13.27 -18.42
CA ARG A 209 35.91 13.17 -19.82
C ARG A 209 36.29 11.85 -20.53
N ASP A 210 36.97 10.92 -19.87
CA ASP A 210 37.60 9.79 -20.59
C ASP A 210 36.96 8.40 -20.41
N TYR A 211 35.71 8.30 -19.92
CA TYR A 211 35.06 6.99 -19.71
C TYR A 211 33.70 6.81 -20.40
N LEU A 212 33.37 7.63 -21.39
CA LEU A 212 32.12 7.49 -22.16
C LEU A 212 32.30 7.20 -23.66
N VAL A 213 33.52 6.94 -24.12
CA VAL A 213 33.80 6.62 -25.54
C VAL A 213 34.12 5.13 -25.74
N TYR A 214 34.35 4.35 -24.68
CA TYR A 214 34.89 2.99 -24.78
C TYR A 214 33.89 1.82 -24.67
N VAL A 215 32.57 2.05 -24.66
CA VAL A 215 31.56 0.96 -24.61
C VAL A 215 30.59 1.00 -25.80
N ALA A 216 30.69 1.99 -26.70
CA ALA A 216 29.76 2.17 -27.82
C ALA A 216 30.29 1.69 -29.19
N MET A 217 31.45 1.02 -29.26
CA MET A 217 32.11 0.64 -30.53
C MET A 217 32.46 -0.86 -30.66
N SER A 218 31.73 -1.76 -30.01
CA SER A 218 31.91 -3.22 -30.19
C SER A 218 30.61 -4.02 -30.17
N ALA A 219 29.59 -3.55 -30.90
CA ALA A 219 28.34 -4.29 -31.09
C ALA A 219 27.68 -4.01 -32.45
N ALA A 220 28.49 -3.81 -33.49
CA ALA A 220 28.04 -3.84 -34.87
C ALA A 220 29.15 -4.56 -35.66
N ASP A 221 28.74 -5.44 -36.56
CA ASP A 221 29.55 -6.32 -37.43
C ASP A 221 29.89 -7.68 -36.83
N ASP A 222 28.91 -8.61 -36.81
CA ASP A 222 29.15 -10.07 -36.89
C ASP A 222 27.84 -10.83 -37.27
N ASP A 223 27.15 -10.34 -38.30
CA ASP A 223 26.02 -11.06 -38.94
C ASP A 223 26.22 -11.04 -40.48
N ASN A 224 27.13 -11.87 -41.00
CA ASN A 224 27.14 -12.51 -42.34
C ASN A 224 28.56 -12.79 -42.81
N MET A 225 28.99 -14.05 -42.78
CA MET A 225 29.76 -14.75 -43.83
C MET A 225 29.78 -16.24 -43.42
N VAL A 226 28.83 -17.05 -43.88
CA VAL A 226 28.94 -17.94 -45.06
C VAL A 226 29.80 -19.19 -44.78
N GLU A 227 29.11 -20.33 -44.80
CA GLU A 227 29.49 -21.62 -45.41
C GLU A 227 30.96 -21.76 -45.82
N ASP A 228 31.69 -22.73 -45.26
CA ASP A 228 32.43 -23.69 -46.09
C ASP A 228 33.14 -24.82 -45.30
N PHE A 229 33.10 -26.00 -45.91
CA PHE A 229 33.89 -27.23 -45.68
C PHE A 229 33.59 -28.15 -44.48
N ARG A 230 32.67 -29.09 -44.75
CA ARG A 230 32.92 -30.52 -44.48
C ARG A 230 34.14 -30.99 -45.28
N LYS A 231 35.19 -31.47 -44.62
CA LYS A 231 36.14 -32.52 -45.06
C LYS A 231 37.08 -32.86 -43.89
N ASP A 232 36.78 -33.96 -43.22
CA ASP A 232 37.66 -35.12 -42.96
C ASP A 232 36.97 -36.08 -41.97
#